data_AF-A0A368JHP3-F1
#
_entry.id   AF-A0A368JHP3-F1
#
_cell.length_a   1.000
_cell.length_b   1.000
_cell.length_c   1.000
_cell.angle_alpha   90.00
_cell.angle_beta   90.00
_cell.angle_gamma   90.00
#
_symmetry.space_group_name_H-M   'P 1'
#
loop_
_entity.id
_entity.type
_entity.pdbx_description
1 polymer ?
#
loop_
_entity_poly.entity_id
_entity_poly.type
_entity_poly.pdbx_seq_one_letter_code
_entity_poly.pdbx_strand_id
1 'polypeptide(L)'
;MKRFSVLYLFKKQYHHILCETHAEADTELRKLFTKKKKIPLGIYDDKTELFYWEPVRQQKFDRLTLQEQGKVGNEMITIAQNLRSRDDHWVPNETQLQSDILQRPLFLIHD
;
A
#
# COMPACT_ATOMS: atom_id res chain seq x y z
N MET A 1 -12.27 -0.01 10.22
CA MET A 1 -11.74 -0.85 9.12
C MET A 1 -11.04 0.07 8.13
N LYS A 2 -9.86 -0.27 7.63
CA LYS A 2 -9.14 0.57 6.66
C LYS A 2 -9.82 0.42 5.30
N ARG A 3 -10.38 1.50 4.75
CA ARG A 3 -11.17 1.51 3.50
C ARG A 3 -10.32 1.80 2.28
N PHE A 4 -9.31 2.65 2.42
CA PHE A 4 -8.52 3.13 1.30
C PHE A 4 -7.13 2.49 1.29
N SER A 5 -6.60 2.23 0.11
CA SER A 5 -5.22 1.77 -0.09
C SER A 5 -4.48 2.74 -1.00
N VAL A 6 -3.43 3.38 -0.49
CA VAL A 6 -2.54 4.23 -1.30
C VAL A 6 -1.51 3.35 -1.98
N LEU A 7 -1.61 3.18 -3.30
CA LEU A 7 -0.72 2.31 -4.06
C LEU A 7 0.53 3.05 -4.54
N TYR A 8 1.67 2.38 -4.44
CA TYR A 8 2.96 2.88 -4.93
C TYR A 8 3.88 1.76 -5.38
N LEU A 9 4.81 2.09 -6.26
CA LEU A 9 5.89 1.20 -6.66
C LEU A 9 7.16 1.54 -5.86
N PHE A 10 7.82 0.52 -5.32
CA PHE A 10 9.14 0.64 -4.73
C PHE A 10 9.96 -0.60 -5.10
N LYS A 11 11.19 -0.40 -5.61
CA LYS A 11 12.05 -1.50 -6.08
C LYS A 11 11.34 -2.47 -7.05
N LYS A 12 10.51 -1.95 -7.96
CA LYS A 12 9.70 -2.74 -8.92
C LYS A 12 8.64 -3.65 -8.30
N GLN A 13 8.34 -3.48 -7.02
CA GLN A 13 7.27 -4.20 -6.34
C GLN A 13 6.15 -3.23 -5.99
N TYR A 14 4.91 -3.73 -6.08
CA TYR A 14 3.73 -2.99 -5.65
C TYR A 14 3.59 -3.06 -4.14
N HIS A 15 3.30 -1.92 -3.55
CA HIS A 15 3.04 -1.77 -2.14
C HIS A 15 1.82 -0.89 -1.94
N HIS A 16 1.22 -0.98 -0.77
CA HIS A 16 0.16 -0.06 -0.36
C HIS A 16 0.35 0.49 1.06
N ILE A 17 -0.39 1.55 1.37
CA ILE A 17 -0.57 2.07 2.72
C ILE A 17 -2.07 2.09 3.00
N LEU A 18 -2.50 1.36 4.03
CA LEU A 18 -3.90 1.28 4.45
C LEU A 18 -4.32 2.54 5.19
N CYS A 19 -5.37 3.20 4.72
CA CYS A 19 -5.93 4.43 5.26
C CYS A 19 -7.42 4.24 5.58
N GLU A 20 -7.91 4.93 6.60
CA GLU A 20 -9.31 4.88 7.01
C GLU A 20 -10.16 5.89 6.25
N THR A 21 -9.60 7.06 5.97
CA THR A 21 -10.30 8.16 5.28
C THR A 21 -9.62 8.53 3.97
N HIS A 22 -10.39 9.11 3.05
CA HIS A 22 -9.85 9.59 1.78
C HIS A 22 -8.82 10.71 2.01
N ALA A 23 -9.06 11.62 2.97
CA ALA A 23 -8.14 12.70 3.30
C ALA A 23 -6.78 12.19 3.84
N GLU A 24 -6.79 11.11 4.63
CA GLU A 24 -5.58 10.41 5.06
C GLU A 24 -4.84 9.81 3.85
N ALA A 25 -5.58 9.16 2.94
CA ALA A 25 -5.02 8.58 1.73
C ALA A 25 -4.37 9.64 0.81
N ASP A 26 -5.02 10.80 0.61
CA ASP A 26 -4.44 11.95 -0.10
C ASP A 26 -3.15 12.44 0.55
N THR A 27 -3.15 12.52 1.89
CA THR A 27 -1.99 12.97 2.65
C THR A 27 -0.81 12.01 2.49
N GLU A 28 -1.06 10.71 2.58
CA GLU A 28 -0.04 9.68 2.34
C GLU A 28 0.44 9.66 0.89
N LEU A 29 -0.46 9.84 -0.09
CA LEU A 29 -0.10 9.97 -1.50
C LEU A 29 0.84 11.15 -1.72
N ARG A 30 0.53 12.32 -1.13
CA ARG A 30 1.39 13.52 -1.18
C ARG A 30 2.77 13.28 -0.57
N LYS A 31 2.84 12.57 0.56
CA LYS A 31 4.11 12.19 1.21
C LYS A 31 4.96 11.24 0.35
N LEU A 32 4.37 10.48 -0.57
CA LEU A 32 5.14 9.60 -1.44
C LEU A 32 5.95 10.36 -2.48
N PHE A 33 5.45 11.50 -2.97
CA PHE A 33 6.19 12.34 -3.93
C PHE A 33 7.50 12.91 -3.38
N THR A 34 7.59 13.09 -2.06
CA THR A 34 8.81 13.62 -1.42
C THR A 34 9.89 12.54 -1.23
N LYS A 35 9.54 11.25 -1.42
CA LYS A 35 10.45 10.12 -1.20
C LYS A 35 11.13 9.72 -2.51
N LYS A 36 12.43 10.00 -2.64
CA LYS A 36 13.27 9.82 -3.85
C LYS A 36 13.33 8.43 -4.52
N LYS A 37 12.56 7.43 -4.06
CA LYS A 37 12.57 6.05 -4.61
C LYS A 37 11.18 5.43 -4.72
N LYS A 38 10.13 6.12 -4.28
CA LYS A 38 8.76 5.62 -4.34
C LYS A 38 8.05 6.31 -5.49
N ILE A 39 7.37 5.53 -6.32
CA ILE A 39 6.59 6.06 -7.42
C ILE A 39 5.12 5.97 -7.01
N PRO A 40 4.45 7.08 -6.69
CA PRO A 40 3.02 7.08 -6.39
C PRO A 40 2.22 6.62 -7.61
N LEU A 41 1.16 5.82 -7.38
CA LEU A 41 0.27 5.32 -8.42
C LEU A 41 -1.13 5.92 -8.29
N GLY A 42 -1.71 5.88 -7.09
CA GLY A 42 -3.07 6.33 -6.85
C GLY A 42 -3.66 5.78 -5.56
N ILE A 43 -4.97 5.92 -5.41
CA ILE A 43 -5.74 5.51 -4.24
C ILE A 43 -6.81 4.52 -4.70
N TYR A 44 -6.87 3.36 -4.06
CA TYR A 44 -7.95 2.40 -4.22
C TYR A 44 -8.98 2.57 -3.09
N ASP A 45 -10.27 2.56 -3.42
CA ASP A 45 -11.37 2.55 -2.46
C ASP A 45 -12.05 1.18 -2.46
N ASP A 46 -11.99 0.46 -1.33
CA ASP A 46 -12.59 -0.87 -1.17
C ASP A 46 -14.09 -0.86 -1.40
N LYS A 47 -14.74 0.21 -0.96
CA LYS A 47 -16.20 0.25 -0.86
C LYS A 47 -16.83 0.37 -2.23
N THR A 48 -16.18 1.14 -3.11
CA THR A 48 -16.68 1.41 -4.46
C THR A 48 -15.92 0.63 -5.52
N GLU A 49 -14.85 -0.07 -5.13
CA GLU A 49 -13.91 -0.76 -6.03
C GLU A 49 -13.36 0.16 -7.14
N LEU A 50 -13.18 1.44 -6.81
CA LEU A 50 -12.67 2.44 -7.74
C LEU A 50 -11.20 2.72 -7.48
N PHE A 51 -10.48 3.01 -8.56
CA PHE A 51 -9.09 3.44 -8.52
C PHE A 51 -8.96 4.90 -8.97
N TYR A 52 -8.50 5.75 -8.06
CA TYR A 52 -8.24 7.16 -8.30
C TYR A 52 -6.76 7.34 -8.62
N TRP A 53 -6.44 7.70 -9.86
CA TRP A 53 -5.05 7.87 -10.26
C TRP A 53 -4.44 9.11 -9.65
N GLU A 54 -3.12 9.05 -9.44
CA GLU A 54 -2.33 10.24 -9.21
C GLU A 54 -2.49 11.22 -10.41
N PRO A 55 -2.60 12.56 -10.20
CA PRO A 55 -2.94 13.51 -11.25
C PRO A 55 -2.14 13.42 -12.56
N VAL A 56 -0.82 13.23 -12.50
CA VAL A 56 0.00 13.11 -13.72
C VAL A 56 -0.30 11.80 -14.46
N ARG A 57 -0.60 10.73 -13.72
CA ARG A 57 -1.02 9.45 -14.30
C ARG A 57 -2.43 9.49 -14.86
N GLN A 58 -3.35 10.21 -14.20
CA GLN A 58 -4.72 10.41 -14.68
C GLN A 58 -4.70 11.00 -16.10
N GLN A 59 -3.89 12.05 -16.33
CA GLN A 59 -3.75 12.66 -17.65
C GLN A 59 -3.26 11.69 -18.74
N LYS A 60 -2.45 10.69 -18.37
CA LYS A 60 -2.00 9.66 -19.30
C LYS A 60 -3.08 8.60 -19.53
N PHE A 61 -3.75 8.20 -18.45
CA PHE A 61 -4.86 7.26 -18.49
C PHE A 61 -6.01 7.76 -19.36
N ASP A 62 -6.36 9.05 -19.26
CA ASP A 62 -7.44 9.68 -20.02
C ASP A 62 -7.18 9.74 -21.53
N ARG A 63 -5.91 9.57 -21.95
CA ARG A 63 -5.51 9.54 -23.37
C ARG A 63 -5.52 8.15 -23.98
N LEU A 64 -5.70 7.12 -23.16
CA LEU A 64 -5.80 5.74 -23.62
C LEU A 64 -7.16 5.51 -24.28
N THR A 65 -7.24 4.51 -25.16
CA THR A 65 -8.52 4.01 -25.66
C THR A 65 -9.35 3.41 -24.52
N LEU A 66 -10.68 3.32 -24.69
CA LEU A 66 -11.56 2.72 -23.68
C LEU A 66 -11.13 1.28 -23.30
N GLN A 67 -10.66 0.50 -24.27
CA GLN A 67 -10.19 -0.85 -24.04
C GLN A 67 -8.91 -0.88 -23.18
N GLU A 68 -7.97 0.01 -23.46
CA GLU A 68 -6.72 0.15 -22.69
C GLU A 68 -7.00 0.68 -21.28
N GLN A 69 -7.91 1.64 -21.14
CA GLN A 69 -8.37 2.13 -19.84
C GLN A 69 -8.96 0.99 -19.01
N GLY A 70 -9.85 0.19 -19.59
CA GLY A 70 -10.43 -0.98 -18.92
C GLY A 70 -9.36 -1.97 -18.49
N LYS A 71 -8.39 -2.28 -19.36
CA LYS A 71 -7.29 -3.19 -19.04
C LYS A 71 -6.42 -2.69 -17.89
N VAL A 72 -5.92 -1.46 -17.99
CA VAL A 72 -4.99 -0.88 -17.00
C VAL A 72 -5.71 -0.60 -15.67
N GLY A 73 -6.97 -0.15 -15.71
CA GLY A 73 -7.79 0.05 -14.52
C GLY A 73 -8.03 -1.25 -13.77
N ASN A 74 -8.45 -2.30 -14.47
CA ASN A 74 -8.67 -3.62 -13.88
C ASN A 74 -7.38 -4.20 -13.29
N GLU A 75 -6.24 -4.04 -13.96
CA GLU A 75 -4.95 -4.48 -13.44
C GLU A 75 -4.62 -3.83 -12.09
N MET A 76 -4.81 -2.51 -11.96
CA MET A 76 -4.55 -1.80 -10.70
C MET A 76 -5.51 -2.22 -9.59
N ILE A 77 -6.79 -2.44 -9.90
CA ILE A 77 -7.79 -2.95 -8.95
C ILE A 77 -7.38 -4.33 -8.45
N THR A 78 -7.02 -5.25 -9.36
CA THR A 78 -6.55 -6.59 -9.00
C THR A 78 -5.29 -6.55 -8.13
N ILE A 79 -4.33 -5.68 -8.43
CA ILE A 79 -3.14 -5.48 -7.59
C ILE A 79 -3.53 -5.00 -6.19
N ALA A 80 -4.43 -4.02 -6.09
CA ALA A 80 -4.88 -3.48 -4.81
C ALA A 80 -5.57 -4.55 -3.96
N GLN A 81 -6.51 -5.31 -4.53
CA GLN A 81 -7.20 -6.40 -3.85
C GLN A 81 -6.21 -7.47 -3.36
N ASN A 82 -5.26 -7.89 -4.22
CA ASN A 82 -4.24 -8.86 -3.85
C ASN A 82 -3.34 -8.38 -2.70
N LEU A 83 -3.01 -7.09 -2.65
CA LEU A 83 -2.24 -6.52 -1.53
C LEU A 83 -3.05 -6.54 -0.22
N ARG A 84 -4.35 -6.26 -0.28
CA ARG A 84 -5.23 -6.28 0.91
C ARG A 84 -5.45 -7.69 1.43
N SER A 85 -5.71 -8.66 0.55
CA SER A 85 -5.87 -10.05 0.98
C SER A 85 -4.62 -10.58 1.69
N ARG A 86 -3.41 -10.17 1.27
CA ARG A 86 -2.17 -10.54 1.96
C ARG A 86 -2.08 -9.99 3.39
N ASP A 87 -2.57 -8.77 3.60
CA ASP A 87 -2.60 -8.15 4.93
C ASP A 87 -3.66 -8.80 5.83
N ASP A 88 -4.82 -9.18 5.27
CA ASP A 88 -5.87 -9.90 6.01
C ASP A 88 -5.46 -11.32 6.40
N HIS A 89 -4.65 -11.98 5.57
CA HIS A 89 -4.07 -13.29 5.85
C HIS A 89 -2.79 -13.21 6.71
N TRP A 90 -2.30 -12.01 7.05
CA TRP A 90 -1.20 -11.85 7.99
C TRP A 90 -1.71 -12.06 9.42
N VAL A 91 -1.74 -13.32 9.84
CA VAL A 91 -1.80 -13.68 11.25
C VAL A 91 -0.38 -13.51 11.81
N PRO A 92 -0.13 -12.64 12.81
CA PRO A 92 1.17 -12.62 13.46
C PRO A 92 1.41 -14.00 14.05
N ASN A 93 2.40 -14.71 13.53
CA ASN A 93 2.84 -15.95 14.13
C ASN A 93 3.46 -15.56 15.49
N GLU A 94 2.72 -15.74 16.58
CA GLU A 94 3.19 -15.48 17.97
C GLU A 94 4.52 -16.20 18.28
N THR A 95 4.90 -17.17 17.46
CA THR A 95 6.13 -17.95 17.57
C THR A 95 7.43 -17.15 17.35
N GLN A 96 7.38 -15.91 16.84
CA GLN A 96 8.58 -15.10 16.60
C GLN A 96 8.92 -14.10 17.73
N LEU A 97 7.99 -13.84 18.66
CA LEU A 97 8.28 -12.99 19.83
C LEU A 97 8.98 -13.75 20.97
N GLN A 98 8.83 -15.07 21.04
CA GLN A 98 9.48 -15.89 22.08
C GLN A 98 10.97 -16.18 21.79
N SER A 99 11.40 -16.20 20.53
CA SER A 99 12.81 -16.43 20.20
C SER A 99 13.72 -15.23 20.51
N ASP A 100 13.19 -14.01 20.42
CA ASP A 100 13.97 -12.78 20.66
C ASP A 100 14.14 -12.44 22.14
N ILE A 101 13.22 -12.87 23.01
CA ILE A 101 13.30 -12.63 24.46
C ILE A 101 14.29 -13.61 25.12
N LEU A 102 14.47 -14.80 24.55
CA LEU A 102 15.35 -15.84 25.12
C LEU A 102 16.83 -15.70 24.73
N GLN A 103 17.21 -14.73 23.89
CA GLN A 103 18.60 -14.53 23.46
C GLN A 103 19.26 -13.25 24.00
N ARG A 104 18.60 -12.47 24.87
CA ARG A 104 19.28 -11.37 25.56
C ARG A 104 20.05 -11.90 26.77
N PRO A 105 21.39 -11.84 26.80
CA PRO A 105 22.13 -12.11 28.02
C PRO A 105 21.70 -11.09 29.08
N LEU A 106 21.31 -11.59 30.26
CA LEU A 106 21.11 -10.79 31.46
C LEU A 106 22.43 -10.09 31.78
N PHE A 107 22.53 -8.80 31.44
CA PHE A 107 23.56 -7.95 32.02
C PHE A 107 23.25 -7.83 33.51
N LEU A 108 24.02 -8.57 34.32
CA LEU A 108 24.13 -8.38 35.76
C LEU A 108 24.57 -6.93 36.02
N ILE A 109 23.68 -6.16 36.62
CA ILE A 109 24.02 -4.87 37.23
C ILE A 109 24.84 -5.21 38.48
N HIS A 110 26.11 -4.84 38.49
CA HIS A 110 26.92 -4.77 39.69
C HIS A 110 26.91 -3.31 40.18
N ASP A 111 26.36 -3.10 41.38
CA ASP A 111 26.69 -1.97 42.26
C ASP A 111 28.07 -2.22 42.92
#